data_AF-A0A7G8PKI6-F1
#
_entry.id   AF-A0A7G8PKI6-F1
#
_cell.length_a   1.000
_cell.length_b   1.000
_cell.length_c   1.000
_cell.angle_alpha   90.00
_cell.angle_beta   90.00
_cell.angle_gamma   90.00
#
_symmetry.space_group_name_H-M   'P 1'
#
loop_
_entity.id
_entity.type
_entity.pdbx_description
1 polymer ?
#
loop_
_entity_poly.entity_id
_entity_poly.type
_entity_poly.pdbx_seq_one_letter_code
_entity_poly.pdbx_strand_id
1 'polypeptide(L)'
;MPDDMENAPEDRRWRSAATFQGFLDHMEEFWHSPQGQQLQAARQAAEADLQTWLADQPGVVVGRHGGLVPEQWEGEVDGHSFYFRERGGDWDIELDLHEQQPGITNGDLIATGTITAPGYGESPRERAAFIVTTIRNHLRHTRTAEAAARPDFAFRVEWSQADNEFVGLVAEFPSLSWLAPTEDEALRGIIKVVEQIVADDPDTGGGGLR
;
A
#
# COMPACT_ATOMS: atom_id res chain seq x y z
N MET A 1 5.73 -21.03 9.65
CA MET A 1 4.90 -21.41 10.82
C MET A 1 4.91 -22.94 10.87
N PRO A 2 5.08 -23.61 12.01
CA PRO A 2 4.88 -25.06 12.06
C PRO A 2 3.39 -25.37 11.86
N ASP A 3 3.10 -26.38 11.04
CA ASP A 3 1.79 -26.82 10.54
C ASP A 3 0.83 -27.41 11.60
N ASP A 4 1.13 -27.31 12.89
CA ASP A 4 0.31 -27.88 13.96
C ASP A 4 -0.85 -26.96 14.40
N MET A 5 -1.48 -26.27 13.46
CA MET A 5 -2.72 -25.49 13.68
C MET A 5 -4.01 -26.30 13.38
N GLU A 6 -3.91 -27.59 13.02
CA GLU A 6 -5.08 -28.40 12.65
C GLU A 6 -5.75 -29.15 13.81
N ASN A 7 -5.34 -28.89 15.06
CA ASN A 7 -6.06 -29.36 16.26
C ASN A 7 -6.14 -28.25 17.30
N ALA A 8 -6.98 -27.25 17.09
CA ALA A 8 -7.38 -26.32 18.14
C ALA A 8 -8.59 -26.91 18.90
N PRO A 9 -8.42 -27.45 20.12
CA PRO A 9 -9.57 -27.83 20.94
C PRO A 9 -10.21 -26.56 21.49
N GLU A 10 -11.54 -26.50 21.40
CA GLU A 10 -12.35 -25.43 21.99
C GLU A 10 -11.97 -25.18 23.46
N ASP A 11 -11.47 -23.97 23.71
CA ASP A 11 -11.78 -23.13 24.85
C ASP A 11 -11.68 -23.73 26.28
N ARG A 12 -10.51 -23.51 26.93
CA ARG A 12 -10.26 -23.38 28.40
C ARG A 12 -8.78 -23.52 28.82
N ARG A 13 -7.87 -23.87 27.90
CA ARG A 13 -6.48 -24.31 28.22
C ARG A 13 -5.55 -23.22 28.79
N TRP A 14 -5.81 -21.93 28.59
CA TRP A 14 -4.89 -20.84 28.95
C TRP A 14 -5.05 -20.25 30.38
N ARG A 15 -5.77 -20.92 31.29
CA ARG A 15 -6.25 -20.31 32.56
C ARG A 15 -5.28 -20.32 33.76
N SER A 16 -4.01 -20.71 33.62
CA SER A 16 -3.07 -20.66 34.75
C SER A 16 -1.70 -20.13 34.36
N ALA A 17 -1.06 -19.39 35.28
CA ALA A 17 0.31 -18.92 35.12
C ALA A 17 1.29 -20.07 34.81
N ALA A 18 1.03 -21.26 35.33
CA ALA A 18 1.84 -22.45 35.07
C ALA A 18 1.70 -22.99 33.63
N THR A 19 0.50 -22.93 33.03
CA THR A 19 0.29 -23.36 31.64
C THR A 19 0.86 -22.37 30.64
N PHE A 20 0.79 -21.07 30.96
CA PHE A 20 1.47 -20.04 30.18
C PHE A 20 2.99 -20.16 30.31
N GLN A 21 3.52 -20.38 31.52
CA GLN A 21 4.95 -20.59 31.73
C GLN A 21 5.46 -21.82 30.98
N GLY A 22 4.77 -22.96 31.06
CA GLY A 22 5.16 -24.16 30.31
C GLY A 22 5.12 -23.96 28.78
N PHE A 23 4.24 -23.09 28.27
CA PHE A 23 4.28 -22.68 26.87
C PHE A 23 5.51 -21.81 26.57
N LEU A 24 5.84 -20.85 27.44
CA LEU A 24 7.03 -20.01 27.28
C LEU A 24 8.32 -20.85 27.33
N ASP A 25 8.42 -21.80 28.25
CA ASP A 25 9.57 -22.69 28.38
C ASP A 25 9.72 -23.55 27.12
N HIS A 26 8.61 -24.09 26.59
CA HIS A 26 8.63 -24.85 25.34
C HIS A 26 9.03 -23.99 24.13
N MET A 27 8.56 -22.74 24.07
CA MET A 27 8.99 -21.77 23.06
C MET A 27 10.48 -21.46 23.19
N GLU A 28 10.99 -21.30 24.41
CA GLU A 28 12.40 -21.08 24.69
C GLU A 28 13.25 -22.28 24.23
N GLU A 29 12.84 -23.51 24.56
CA GLU A 29 13.49 -24.73 24.07
C GLU A 29 13.49 -24.80 22.54
N PHE A 30 12.37 -24.47 21.89
CA PHE A 30 12.27 -24.41 20.44
C PHE A 30 13.25 -23.39 19.85
N TRP A 31 13.33 -22.17 20.40
CA TRP A 31 14.23 -21.13 19.90
C TRP A 31 15.72 -21.48 20.08
N HIS A 32 16.06 -22.27 21.10
CA HIS A 32 17.41 -22.81 21.28
C HIS A 32 17.73 -24.01 20.36
N SER A 33 16.72 -24.65 19.78
CA SER A 33 16.90 -25.78 18.85
C SER A 33 17.59 -25.35 17.54
N PRO A 34 18.23 -26.27 16.79
CA PRO A 34 18.78 -25.97 15.48
C PRO A 34 17.77 -25.38 14.49
N GLN A 35 16.51 -25.80 14.57
CA GLN A 35 15.43 -25.26 13.73
C GLN A 35 15.10 -23.80 14.11
N GLY A 36 15.02 -23.50 15.41
CA GLY A 36 14.82 -22.14 15.91
C GLY A 36 15.97 -21.21 15.51
N GLN A 37 17.22 -21.69 15.62
CA GLN A 37 18.41 -20.97 15.17
C GLN A 37 18.42 -20.72 13.66
N GLN A 38 18.01 -21.70 12.84
CA GLN A 38 17.88 -21.54 11.39
C GLN A 38 16.82 -20.48 11.02
N LEU A 39 15.67 -20.48 11.70
CA LEU A 39 14.62 -19.47 11.49
C LEU A 39 15.11 -18.07 11.86
N GLN A 40 15.83 -17.92 12.97
CA GLN A 40 16.42 -16.65 13.36
C GLN A 40 17.48 -16.18 12.36
N ALA A 41 18.36 -17.09 11.92
CA ALA A 41 19.37 -16.78 10.90
C ALA A 41 18.74 -16.36 9.57
N ALA A 42 17.67 -17.04 9.14
CA ALA A 42 16.92 -16.67 7.94
C ALA A 42 16.29 -15.28 8.08
N ARG A 43 15.69 -14.97 9.24
CA ARG A 43 15.14 -13.63 9.53
C ARG A 43 16.22 -12.54 9.52
N GLN A 44 17.38 -12.82 10.13
CA GLN A 44 18.52 -11.89 10.13
C GLN A 44 19.07 -11.66 8.72
N ALA A 45 19.16 -12.71 7.91
CA ALA A 45 19.58 -12.60 6.51
C ALA A 45 18.59 -11.78 5.67
N ALA A 46 17.29 -12.01 5.85
CA ALA A 46 16.24 -11.23 5.18
C ALA A 46 16.25 -9.75 5.60
N GLU A 47 16.49 -9.47 6.89
CA GLU A 47 16.66 -8.09 7.37
C GLU A 47 17.92 -7.45 6.76
N ALA A 48 19.04 -8.16 6.72
CA ALA A 48 20.28 -7.65 6.13
C ALA A 48 20.13 -7.35 4.62
N ASP A 49 19.38 -8.19 3.90
CA ASP A 49 19.01 -7.96 2.49
C ASP A 49 18.17 -6.68 2.33
N LEU A 50 17.15 -6.50 3.18
CA LEU A 50 16.35 -5.27 3.20
C LEU A 50 17.22 -4.03 3.47
N GLN A 51 18.10 -4.07 4.48
CA GLN A 51 18.97 -2.94 4.83
C GLN A 51 19.95 -2.60 3.70
N THR A 52 20.49 -3.62 3.03
CA THR A 52 21.36 -3.43 1.85
C THR A 52 20.60 -2.75 0.73
N TRP A 53 19.37 -3.20 0.43
CA TRP A 53 18.54 -2.59 -0.61
C TRP A 53 18.16 -1.14 -0.28
N LEU A 54 17.78 -0.86 0.98
CA LEU A 54 17.42 0.50 1.43
C LEU A 54 18.58 1.49 1.32
N ALA A 55 19.82 1.05 1.54
CA ALA A 55 21.00 1.90 1.37
C ALA A 55 21.15 2.45 -0.06
N ASP A 56 20.60 1.74 -1.05
CA ASP A 56 20.59 2.13 -2.47
C ASP A 56 19.29 2.88 -2.87
N GLN A 57 18.39 3.16 -1.94
CA GLN A 57 17.13 3.88 -2.20
C GLN A 57 17.22 5.35 -1.72
N PRO A 58 17.56 6.32 -2.59
CA PRO A 58 17.58 7.72 -2.20
C PRO A 58 16.18 8.19 -1.80
N GLY A 59 16.05 8.98 -0.74
CA GLY A 59 14.76 9.53 -0.31
C GLY A 59 13.81 8.51 0.33
N VAL A 60 14.28 7.31 0.67
CA VAL A 60 13.46 6.29 1.37
C VAL A 60 14.03 6.05 2.76
N VAL A 61 13.17 6.11 3.77
CA VAL A 61 13.46 5.70 5.13
C VAL A 61 12.35 4.74 5.58
N VAL A 62 12.71 3.52 5.97
CA VAL A 62 11.77 2.61 6.64
C VAL A 62 12.08 2.66 8.13
N GLY A 63 11.10 3.11 8.94
CA GLY A 63 11.24 3.26 10.37
C GLY A 63 10.86 1.99 11.13
N ARG A 64 9.57 1.65 11.10
CA ARG A 64 9.01 0.45 11.74
C ARG A 64 8.45 -0.47 10.67
N HIS A 65 8.76 -1.77 10.75
CA HIS A 65 8.18 -2.76 9.87
C HIS A 65 7.96 -4.12 10.55
N GLY A 66 7.03 -4.90 10.01
CA GLY A 66 6.65 -6.23 10.48
C GLY A 66 5.39 -6.23 11.35
N GLY A 67 5.19 -7.34 12.06
CA GLY A 67 3.95 -7.65 12.77
C GLY A 67 3.57 -9.11 12.51
N LEU A 68 2.81 -9.73 13.42
CA LEU A 68 2.30 -11.09 13.20
C LEU A 68 0.96 -11.02 12.45
N VAL A 69 0.01 -10.24 12.96
CA VAL A 69 -1.22 -9.76 12.29
C VAL A 69 -1.73 -8.54 13.08
N PRO A 70 -1.97 -7.37 12.48
CA PRO A 70 -1.64 -7.01 11.09
C PRO A 70 -0.13 -6.87 10.86
N GLU A 71 0.33 -7.11 9.63
CA GLU A 71 1.65 -6.64 9.18
C GLU A 71 1.55 -5.13 8.95
N GLN A 72 2.54 -4.37 9.43
CA GLN A 72 2.55 -2.90 9.35
C GLN A 72 3.92 -2.41 8.90
N TRP A 73 3.93 -1.35 8.10
CA TRP A 73 5.14 -0.67 7.66
C TRP A 73 4.95 0.84 7.74
N GLU A 74 5.95 1.53 8.26
CA GLU A 74 5.93 2.97 8.51
C GLU A 74 7.28 3.57 8.07
N GLY A 75 7.24 4.75 7.49
CA GLY A 75 8.46 5.43 7.05
C GLY A 75 8.20 6.70 6.26
N GLU A 76 9.19 7.07 5.44
CA GLU A 76 9.16 8.22 4.55
C GLU A 76 9.61 7.81 3.15
N VAL A 77 8.92 8.32 2.12
CA VAL A 77 9.30 8.19 0.71
C VAL A 77 9.18 9.55 0.03
N ASP A 78 10.30 10.04 -0.49
CA ASP A 78 10.43 11.27 -1.26
C ASP A 78 9.79 12.51 -0.56
N GLY A 79 9.87 12.57 0.77
CA GLY A 79 9.37 13.66 1.61
C GLY A 79 7.96 13.45 2.18
N HIS A 80 7.30 12.34 1.85
CA HIS A 80 5.98 11.98 2.37
C HIS A 80 6.10 10.85 3.38
N SER A 81 5.48 11.02 4.54
CA SER A 81 5.36 9.89 5.48
C SER A 81 4.37 8.88 4.94
N PHE A 82 4.59 7.60 5.20
CA PHE A 82 3.66 6.55 4.77
C PHE A 82 3.35 5.57 5.90
N TYR A 83 2.16 4.98 5.79
CA TYR A 83 1.72 3.86 6.59
C TYR A 83 1.12 2.81 5.66
N PHE A 84 1.65 1.60 5.72
CA PHE A 84 1.10 0.44 5.05
C PHE A 84 0.60 -0.54 6.11
N ARG A 85 -0.53 -1.17 5.82
CA ARG A 85 -1.14 -2.17 6.68
C ARG A 85 -1.67 -3.31 5.82
N GLU A 86 -1.32 -4.54 6.20
CA GLU A 86 -1.99 -5.75 5.71
C GLU A 86 -2.80 -6.37 6.83
N ARG A 87 -4.05 -6.74 6.53
CA ARG A 87 -4.92 -7.47 7.43
C ARG A 87 -5.84 -8.40 6.66
N GLY A 88 -5.66 -9.70 6.89
CA GLY A 88 -6.61 -10.71 6.41
C GLY A 88 -6.54 -10.93 4.90
N GLY A 89 -5.39 -10.64 4.28
CA GLY A 89 -5.20 -10.76 2.84
C GLY A 89 -5.40 -9.45 2.07
N ASP A 90 -5.97 -8.43 2.70
CA ASP A 90 -6.15 -7.10 2.13
C ASP A 90 -5.09 -6.13 2.68
N TRP A 91 -4.65 -5.17 1.87
CA TRP A 91 -3.73 -4.13 2.28
C TRP A 91 -4.15 -2.74 1.83
N ASP A 92 -3.71 -1.73 2.58
CA ASP A 92 -3.87 -0.31 2.31
C ASP A 92 -2.53 0.42 2.47
N ILE A 93 -2.37 1.53 1.72
CA ILE A 93 -1.27 2.49 1.88
C ILE A 93 -1.85 3.88 2.03
N GLU A 94 -1.51 4.54 3.13
CA GLU A 94 -1.84 5.92 3.43
C GLU A 94 -0.56 6.78 3.45
N LEU A 95 -0.65 8.02 2.96
CA LEU A 95 0.40 9.03 3.08
C LEU A 95 0.03 10.11 4.09
N ASP A 96 1.05 10.69 4.75
CA ASP A 96 0.92 11.90 5.56
C ASP A 96 -0.13 11.80 6.66
N LEU A 97 -0.04 10.72 7.44
CA LEU A 97 -0.92 10.46 8.57
C LEU A 97 -0.83 11.59 9.58
N HIS A 98 -1.99 12.14 9.94
CA HIS A 98 -2.09 13.18 10.94
C HIS A 98 -3.32 12.98 11.81
N GLU A 99 -3.23 13.48 13.05
CA GLU A 99 -4.34 13.43 13.98
C GLU A 99 -5.43 14.42 13.53
N GLN A 100 -6.51 13.88 12.97
CA GLN A 100 -7.67 14.63 12.50
C GLN A 100 -8.59 14.99 13.67
N GLN A 101 -8.73 14.05 14.62
CA GLN A 101 -9.51 14.18 15.85
C GLN A 101 -8.80 13.41 16.96
N PRO A 102 -9.06 13.72 18.24
CA PRO A 102 -8.46 12.99 19.36
C PRO A 102 -8.66 11.47 19.22
N GLY A 103 -7.56 10.74 18.98
CA GLY A 103 -7.58 9.29 18.78
C GLY A 103 -8.00 8.79 17.39
N ILE A 104 -8.13 9.68 16.40
CA ILE A 104 -8.34 9.34 14.98
C ILE A 104 -7.16 9.91 14.18
N THR A 105 -6.31 9.00 13.69
CA THR A 105 -5.16 9.31 12.85
C THR A 105 -5.38 8.69 11.47
N ASN A 106 -5.52 9.53 10.46
CA ASN A 106 -5.70 9.11 9.06
C ASN A 106 -4.76 9.94 8.17
N GLY A 107 -4.33 9.33 7.07
CA GLY A 107 -3.65 9.99 5.96
C GLY A 107 -4.49 10.00 4.68
N ASP A 108 -3.84 10.34 3.58
CA ASP A 108 -4.39 10.22 2.23
C ASP A 108 -4.27 8.76 1.78
N LEU A 109 -5.39 8.05 1.59
CA LEU A 109 -5.40 6.69 1.08
C LEU A 109 -5.03 6.69 -0.41
N ILE A 110 -3.83 6.20 -0.74
CA ILE A 110 -3.32 6.26 -2.12
C ILE A 110 -3.46 4.95 -2.90
N ALA A 111 -3.59 3.82 -2.19
CA ALA A 111 -3.72 2.50 -2.82
C ALA A 111 -4.30 1.47 -1.85
N THR A 112 -5.04 0.51 -2.40
CA THR A 112 -5.50 -0.69 -1.72
C THR A 112 -5.34 -1.89 -2.64
N GLY A 113 -5.26 -3.10 -2.07
CA GLY A 113 -5.30 -4.32 -2.86
C GLY A 113 -5.21 -5.57 -1.99
N THR A 114 -4.84 -6.68 -2.61
CA THR A 114 -4.71 -7.97 -1.92
C THR A 114 -3.26 -8.47 -1.94
N ILE A 115 -2.93 -9.40 -1.05
CA ILE A 115 -1.60 -10.04 -1.00
C ILE A 115 -1.25 -10.82 -2.28
N THR A 116 -2.21 -11.03 -3.18
CA THR A 116 -1.99 -11.64 -4.49
C THR A 116 -1.62 -10.62 -5.57
N ALA A 117 -1.49 -9.34 -5.22
CA ALA A 117 -1.11 -8.29 -6.15
C ALA A 117 0.27 -8.57 -6.77
N PRO A 118 0.46 -8.31 -8.08
CA PRO A 118 1.75 -8.46 -8.72
C PRO A 118 2.83 -7.64 -8.01
N GLY A 119 3.96 -8.28 -7.67
CA GLY A 119 5.07 -7.62 -6.99
C GLY A 119 4.91 -7.47 -5.47
N TYR A 120 3.79 -7.90 -4.87
CA TYR A 120 3.58 -7.81 -3.41
C TYR A 120 4.71 -8.48 -2.60
N GLY A 121 5.21 -9.61 -3.09
CA GLY A 121 6.38 -10.30 -2.55
C GLY A 121 6.11 -11.09 -1.28
N GLU A 122 7.12 -11.84 -0.82
CA GLU A 122 7.06 -12.62 0.42
C GLU A 122 8.17 -12.24 1.40
N SER A 123 9.26 -11.64 0.91
CA SER A 123 10.35 -11.15 1.74
C SER A 123 10.16 -9.69 2.16
N PRO A 124 10.74 -9.24 3.30
CA PRO A 124 10.72 -7.84 3.70
C PRO A 124 11.26 -6.89 2.62
N ARG A 125 12.33 -7.28 1.91
CA ARG A 125 12.87 -6.49 0.79
C ARG A 125 11.83 -6.31 -0.32
N GLU A 126 11.17 -7.38 -0.75
CA GLU A 126 10.17 -7.30 -1.81
C GLU A 126 8.97 -6.46 -1.37
N ARG A 127 8.52 -6.63 -0.11
CA ARG A 127 7.46 -5.80 0.48
C ARG A 127 7.82 -4.32 0.47
N ALA A 128 9.05 -3.98 0.90
CA ALA A 128 9.52 -2.60 0.88
C ALA A 128 9.59 -2.05 -0.55
N ALA A 129 10.10 -2.84 -1.50
CA ALA A 129 10.15 -2.46 -2.91
C ALA A 129 8.76 -2.24 -3.51
N PHE A 130 7.79 -3.08 -3.16
CA PHE A 130 6.39 -2.94 -3.53
C PHE A 130 5.82 -1.62 -3.03
N ILE A 131 5.89 -1.37 -1.71
CA ILE A 131 5.37 -0.16 -1.07
C ILE A 131 5.99 1.10 -1.69
N VAL A 132 7.32 1.16 -1.76
CA VAL A 132 8.06 2.31 -2.31
C VAL A 132 7.71 2.55 -3.77
N THR A 133 7.57 1.50 -4.57
CA THR A 133 7.19 1.62 -5.99
C THR A 133 5.78 2.17 -6.13
N THR A 134 4.83 1.67 -5.34
CA THR A 134 3.45 2.15 -5.33
C THR A 134 3.37 3.63 -4.97
N ILE A 135 4.06 4.06 -3.90
CA ILE A 135 4.10 5.46 -3.48
C ILE A 135 4.74 6.35 -4.56
N ARG A 136 5.90 5.97 -5.08
CA ARG A 136 6.61 6.75 -6.10
C ARG A 136 5.81 6.90 -7.39
N ASN A 137 5.10 5.85 -7.78
CA ASN A 137 4.19 5.93 -8.91
C ASN A 137 3.11 6.97 -8.59
N HIS A 138 2.35 6.80 -7.50
CA HIS A 138 1.33 7.75 -7.09
C HIS A 138 1.83 9.21 -7.12
N LEU A 139 2.95 9.51 -6.45
CA LEU A 139 3.52 10.87 -6.41
C LEU A 139 3.91 11.41 -7.80
N ARG A 140 4.42 10.55 -8.69
CA ARG A 140 4.72 10.95 -10.07
C ARG A 140 3.45 11.27 -10.85
N HIS A 141 2.36 10.54 -10.63
CA HIS A 141 1.11 10.76 -11.33
C HIS A 141 0.36 11.97 -10.81
N THR A 142 0.33 12.17 -9.49
CA THR A 142 -0.21 13.39 -8.89
C THR A 142 0.50 14.61 -9.46
N ARG A 143 1.84 14.62 -9.47
CA ARG A 143 2.61 15.72 -10.07
C ARG A 143 2.36 15.88 -11.57
N THR A 144 2.20 14.77 -12.30
CA THR A 144 1.89 14.82 -13.74
C THR A 144 0.51 15.39 -13.98
N ALA A 145 -0.50 15.02 -13.17
CA ALA A 145 -1.84 15.57 -13.25
C ALA A 145 -1.85 17.07 -12.90
N GLU A 146 -1.12 17.49 -11.87
CA GLU A 146 -0.93 18.91 -11.54
C GLU A 146 -0.22 19.69 -12.65
N ALA A 147 0.76 19.09 -13.34
CA ALA A 147 1.49 19.73 -14.44
C ALA A 147 0.72 19.70 -15.78
N ALA A 148 -0.06 18.64 -16.03
CA ALA A 148 -0.92 18.45 -17.19
C ALA A 148 -2.28 19.11 -17.03
N ALA A 149 -2.59 19.63 -15.84
CA ALA A 149 -3.63 20.61 -15.63
C ALA A 149 -3.31 21.82 -16.52
N ARG A 150 -3.76 21.73 -17.77
CA ARG A 150 -4.02 22.91 -18.57
C ARG A 150 -5.01 23.72 -17.75
N PRO A 151 -4.81 25.04 -17.62
CA PRO A 151 -5.79 25.88 -16.94
C PRO A 151 -7.20 25.75 -17.53
N ASP A 152 -7.33 25.18 -18.73
CA ASP A 152 -8.57 24.99 -19.47
C ASP A 152 -9.30 23.66 -19.18
N PHE A 153 -8.71 22.68 -18.47
CA PHE A 153 -9.35 21.38 -18.18
C PHE A 153 -9.33 21.03 -16.70
N ALA A 154 -10.50 20.71 -16.15
CA ALA A 154 -10.65 20.32 -14.75
C ALA A 154 -10.95 18.82 -14.62
N PHE A 155 -9.94 18.07 -14.18
CA PHE A 155 -10.05 16.63 -13.90
C PHE A 155 -10.46 16.37 -12.45
N ARG A 156 -11.19 15.28 -12.23
CA ARG A 156 -11.47 14.74 -10.88
C ARG A 156 -11.59 13.23 -10.93
N VAL A 157 -11.42 12.57 -9.80
CA VAL A 157 -11.73 11.14 -9.64
C VAL A 157 -12.75 10.97 -8.53
N GLU A 158 -13.68 10.04 -8.70
CA GLU A 158 -14.67 9.68 -7.69
C GLU A 158 -14.84 8.16 -7.60
N TRP A 159 -15.15 7.63 -6.42
CA TRP A 159 -15.46 6.20 -6.25
C TRP A 159 -16.90 5.90 -6.69
N SER A 160 -17.06 4.93 -7.60
CA SER A 160 -18.38 4.39 -7.95
C SER A 160 -18.67 3.13 -7.14
N GLN A 161 -19.62 3.22 -6.19
CA GLN A 161 -20.13 2.04 -5.49
C GLN A 161 -20.83 1.05 -6.42
N ALA A 162 -21.39 1.52 -7.54
CA ALA A 162 -22.11 0.68 -8.48
C ALA A 162 -21.16 -0.22 -9.29
N ASP A 163 -20.01 0.33 -9.65
CA ASP A 163 -18.99 -0.35 -10.47
C ASP A 163 -17.89 -1.00 -9.62
N ASN A 164 -17.81 -0.63 -8.33
CA ASN A 164 -16.73 -1.03 -7.44
C ASN A 164 -15.34 -0.66 -8.00
N GLU A 165 -15.28 0.52 -8.63
CA GLU A 165 -14.11 1.07 -9.30
C GLU A 165 -14.09 2.60 -9.15
N PHE A 166 -12.91 3.20 -9.34
CA PHE A 166 -12.75 4.64 -9.42
C PHE A 166 -13.09 5.15 -10.83
N VAL A 167 -13.76 6.30 -10.90
CA VAL A 167 -14.19 6.96 -12.13
C VAL A 167 -13.39 8.25 -12.32
N GLY A 168 -12.50 8.27 -13.31
CA GLY A 168 -11.83 9.47 -13.78
C GLY A 168 -12.76 10.29 -14.66
N LEU A 169 -12.90 11.59 -14.37
CA LEU A 169 -13.82 12.52 -15.02
C LEU A 169 -13.11 13.81 -15.42
N VAL A 170 -13.67 14.50 -16.42
CA VAL A 170 -13.23 15.81 -16.89
C VAL A 170 -14.45 16.72 -17.09
N ALA A 171 -14.41 17.94 -16.56
CA ALA A 171 -15.59 18.82 -16.52
C ALA A 171 -16.05 19.25 -17.94
N GLU A 172 -15.11 19.39 -18.86
CA GLU A 172 -15.33 19.88 -20.21
C GLU A 172 -15.91 18.80 -21.14
N PHE A 173 -15.81 17.53 -20.73
CA PHE A 173 -16.43 16.40 -21.43
C PHE A 173 -17.28 15.58 -20.45
N PRO A 174 -18.49 16.05 -20.06
CA PRO A 174 -19.33 15.40 -19.05
C PRO A 174 -19.74 13.95 -19.36
N SER A 175 -19.68 13.55 -20.63
CA SER A 175 -19.98 12.19 -21.08
C SER A 175 -18.75 11.27 -21.09
N LEU A 176 -17.56 11.80 -20.80
CA LEU A 176 -16.31 11.05 -20.81
C LEU A 176 -15.94 10.63 -19.39
N SER A 177 -15.73 9.33 -19.23
CA SER A 177 -15.30 8.75 -17.97
C SER A 177 -14.34 7.60 -18.22
N TRP A 178 -13.44 7.35 -17.28
CA TRP A 178 -12.57 6.18 -17.28
C TRP A 178 -12.69 5.42 -15.95
N LEU A 179 -13.08 4.16 -16.02
CA LEU A 179 -13.18 3.29 -14.86
C LEU A 179 -11.86 2.53 -14.64
N ALA A 180 -11.39 2.46 -13.40
CA ALA A 180 -10.27 1.61 -13.03
C ALA A 180 -10.30 1.19 -11.54
N PRO A 181 -9.65 0.07 -11.18
CA PRO A 181 -9.57 -0.40 -9.80
C PRO A 181 -8.92 0.58 -8.81
N THR A 182 -8.11 1.53 -9.29
CA THR A 182 -7.40 2.50 -8.45
C THR A 182 -7.64 3.93 -8.92
N GLU A 183 -7.59 4.88 -7.99
CA GLU A 183 -7.75 6.32 -8.29
C GLU A 183 -6.74 6.81 -9.33
N ASP A 184 -5.50 6.34 -9.18
CA ASP A 184 -4.38 6.63 -10.09
C ASP A 184 -4.63 6.15 -11.51
N GLU A 185 -5.05 4.89 -11.68
CA GLU A 185 -5.36 4.33 -13.01
C GLU A 185 -6.54 5.04 -13.65
N ALA A 186 -7.54 5.43 -12.85
CA ALA A 186 -8.71 6.16 -13.30
C ALA A 186 -8.33 7.56 -13.82
N LEU A 187 -7.50 8.29 -13.05
CA LEU A 187 -7.01 9.60 -13.43
C LEU A 187 -6.14 9.55 -14.70
N ARG A 188 -5.21 8.58 -14.78
CA ARG A 188 -4.38 8.41 -15.97
C ARG A 188 -5.20 8.11 -17.21
N GLY A 189 -6.19 7.23 -17.07
CA GLY A 189 -7.06 6.83 -18.16
C GLY A 189 -7.80 8.03 -18.74
N ILE A 190 -8.43 8.85 -17.88
CA ILE A 190 -9.17 10.02 -18.34
C ILE A 190 -8.27 11.08 -18.98
N ILE A 191 -7.09 11.37 -18.41
CA ILE A 191 -6.13 12.33 -18.98
C ILE A 191 -5.69 11.86 -20.37
N LYS A 192 -5.31 10.59 -20.50
CA LYS A 192 -4.82 10.02 -21.76
C LYS A 192 -5.88 10.07 -22.86
N VAL A 193 -7.14 9.80 -22.53
CA VAL A 193 -8.23 9.88 -23.52
C VAL A 193 -8.47 11.32 -23.96
N VAL A 194 -8.43 12.29 -23.05
CA VAL A 194 -8.53 13.71 -23.41
C VAL A 194 -7.37 14.15 -24.29
N GLU A 195 -6.13 13.74 -24.00
CA GLU A 195 -4.98 14.02 -24.85
C GLU A 195 -5.14 13.46 -26.27
N GLN A 196 -5.70 12.26 -26.42
CA GLN A 196 -5.98 11.66 -27.71
C GLN A 196 -7.03 12.46 -28.49
N ILE A 197 -8.12 12.87 -27.83
CA ILE A 197 -9.18 13.69 -28.45
C ILE A 197 -8.60 15.03 -28.93
N VAL A 198 -7.81 15.71 -28.09
CA VAL A 198 -7.22 17.01 -28.43
C VAL A 198 -6.15 16.89 -29.52
N ALA A 199 -5.42 15.77 -29.58
CA ALA A 199 -4.46 15.52 -30.64
C ALA A 199 -5.14 15.25 -32.00
N ASP A 200 -6.31 14.61 -31.99
CA ASP A 200 -7.09 14.31 -33.20
C ASP A 200 -7.85 15.55 -33.71
N ASP A 201 -8.26 16.45 -32.82
CA ASP A 201 -8.91 17.72 -33.17
C ASP A 201 -8.38 18.90 -32.31
N PRO A 202 -7.36 19.64 -32.81
CA PRO A 202 -6.73 20.73 -32.07
C PRO A 202 -7.65 21.95 -31.87
N ASP A 203 -8.76 22.06 -32.61
CA ASP A 203 -9.73 23.16 -32.43
C ASP A 203 -10.66 22.93 -31.22
N THR A 204 -10.70 21.70 -30.69
CA THR A 204 -11.49 21.36 -29.48
C THR A 204 -11.03 22.14 -28.24
N GLY A 205 -9.77 22.59 -28.21
CA GLY A 205 -9.18 23.31 -27.07
C GLY A 205 -9.58 24.79 -26.91
N GLY A 206 -10.38 25.36 -27.82
CA GLY A 206 -10.72 26.80 -27.82
C GLY A 206 -12.19 27.15 -27.55
N GLY A 207 -13.06 26.16 -27.34
CA GLY A 207 -14.51 26.35 -27.31
C GLY A 207 -15.08 26.60 -25.92
N GLY A 208 -14.94 27.82 -25.39
CA GLY A 208 -15.70 28.25 -24.22
C GLY A 208 -17.21 28.05 -24.40
N LEU A 209 -17.84 27.34 -23.46
CA LEU A 209 -19.29 27.26 -23.38
C LEU A 209 -19.87 28.64 -22.99
N ARG A 210 -20.73 29.15 -23.88
CA ARG A 210 -21.71 30.19 -23.57
C ARG A 210 -22.80 29.66 -22.64
#